data_AF-A0A4Q4CKF8-F1
#
_entry.id   AF-A0A4Q4CKF8-F1
#
_cell.length_a   1.000
_cell.length_b   1.000
_cell.length_c   1.000
_cell.angle_alpha   90.00
_cell.angle_beta   90.00
_cell.angle_gamma   90.00
#
_symmetry.space_group_name_H-M   'P 1'
#
loop_
_entity.id
_entity.type
_entity.pdbx_description
1 polymer ?
#
loop_
_entity_poly.entity_id
_entity_poly.type
_entity_poly.pdbx_seq_one_letter_code
_entity_poly.pdbx_strand_id
1 'polypeptide(L)' 'MTRVAVLGAKGRMGSTSVQAIEAADGLELAVGIDLGDSLDLVTEQSADVALVFTTPDVALDQVLWLVERGVHVVIGTSG' A
#
# COMPACT_ATOMS: atom_id res chain seq x y z
N MET A 1 13.17 -4.23 -9.98
CA MET A 1 12.75 -3.39 -8.84
C MET A 1 11.25 -3.58 -8.73
N THR A 2 10.75 -3.99 -7.57
CA THR A 2 9.30 -4.11 -7.33
C THR A 2 8.81 -2.83 -6.67
N ARG A 3 7.79 -2.22 -7.26
CA ARG A 3 7.18 -0.96 -6.85
C ARG A 3 6.10 -1.22 -5.81
N VAL A 4 6.33 -0.78 -4.58
CA VAL A 4 5.46 -1.07 -3.46
C VAL A 4 4.67 0.18 -3.06
N ALA A 5 3.34 0.08 -3.05
CA ALA A 5 2.47 1.05 -2.41
C ALA A 5 2.20 0.64 -0.94
N VAL A 6 2.05 1.62 -0.05
CA VAL A 6 1.69 1.36 1.36
C VAL A 6 0.45 2.16 1.71
N LEU A 7 -0.66 1.48 1.99
CA LEU A 7 -1.88 2.09 2.51
C LEU A 7 -1.83 2.09 4.04
N GLY A 8 -2.14 3.24 4.64
CA GLY A 8 -1.89 3.49 6.06
C GLY A 8 -0.43 3.84 6.36
N ALA A 9 0.25 4.50 5.40
CA ALA A 9 1.69 4.74 5.43
C ALA A 9 2.19 5.55 6.65
N LYS A 10 1.35 6.41 7.24
CA LYS A 10 1.69 7.18 8.45
C LYS A 10 1.31 6.45 9.74
N GLY A 11 0.63 5.31 9.65
CA GLY A 11 0.32 4.42 10.76
C GLY A 11 1.56 3.69 11.31
N ARG A 12 1.41 3.03 12.47
CA ARG A 12 2.52 2.33 13.14
C ARG A 12 3.17 1.25 12.26
N MET A 13 2.35 0.37 11.67
CA MET A 13 2.85 -0.70 10.80
C MET A 13 3.23 -0.17 9.41
N GLY A 14 2.47 0.78 8.86
CA GLY A 14 2.77 1.37 7.56
C GLY A 14 4.10 2.10 7.53
N SER A 15 4.40 2.94 8.52
CA SER A 15 5.68 3.66 8.61
C SER A 15 6.89 2.73 8.76
N THR A 16 6.73 1.65 9.54
CA THR A 16 7.75 0.59 9.66
C THR A 16 7.96 -0.11 8.32
N SER A 17 6.88 -0.37 7.57
CA SER A 17 6.95 -1.02 6.26
C SER A 17 7.64 -0.12 5.23
N VAL A 18 7.35 1.19 5.23
CA VAL A 18 8.03 2.17 4.38
C VAL A 18 9.54 2.12 4.61
N GLN A 19 9.98 2.19 5.88
CA GLN A 19 11.41 2.11 6.22
C GLN A 19 12.05 0.79 5.75
N ALA A 20 11.34 -0.33 5.92
CA ALA A 20 11.82 -1.64 5.50
C ALA A 20 11.94 -1.74 3.96
N ILE A 21 10.98 -1.19 3.22
CA ILE A 21 11.01 -1.15 1.75
C ILE A 21 12.19 -0.33 1.25
N GLU A 22 12.37 0.88 1.79
CA GLU A 22 13.47 1.78 1.39
C GLU A 22 14.86 1.21 1.72
N ALA A 23 14.95 0.35 2.73
CA ALA A 23 16.20 -0.32 3.13
C ALA A 23 16.46 -1.64 2.39
N ALA A 24 15.47 -2.20 1.68
CA ALA A 24 15.57 -3.51 1.06
C ALA A 24 16.01 -3.43 -0.42
N ASP A 25 17.04 -4.19 -0.77
CA ASP A 25 17.47 -4.30 -2.16
C ASP A 25 16.35 -4.91 -3.04
N GLY A 26 16.14 -4.29 -4.20
CA GLY A 26 15.17 -4.75 -5.19
C GLY A 26 13.73 -4.28 -4.95
N LEU A 27 13.45 -3.56 -3.86
CA LEU A 27 12.17 -2.90 -3.59
C LEU A 27 12.31 -1.38 -3.69
N GLU A 28 11.24 -0.70 -4.09
CA GLU A 28 11.14 0.75 -3.98
C GLU A 28 9.76 1.18 -3.49
N LEU A 29 9.70 2.24 -2.70
CA LEU A 29 8.42 2.87 -2.32
C LEU A 29 7.89 3.66 -3.51
N ALA A 30 6.79 3.19 -4.10
CA ALA A 30 6.11 3.86 -5.20
C ALA A 30 5.23 5.02 -4.70
N VAL A 31 4.46 4.75 -3.65
CA VAL A 31 3.59 5.74 -2.99
C VAL A 31 3.20 5.28 -1.58
N GLY A 32 3.15 6.21 -0.64
CA GLY A 32 2.47 6.02 0.64
C GLY A 32 1.11 6.72 0.60
N ILE A 33 0.04 5.99 0.89
CA ILE A 33 -1.34 6.49 0.97
C ILE A 33 -1.76 6.56 2.44
N ASP A 34 -2.31 7.68 2.87
CA ASP A 34 -2.92 7.84 4.17
C ASP A 34 -4.29 8.55 4.08
N LEU A 35 -4.86 8.92 5.22
CA LEU A 35 -6.18 9.53 5.30
C LEU A 35 -6.24 10.83 4.46
N GLY A 36 -7.17 10.86 3.51
CA GLY A 36 -7.40 11.99 2.61
C GLY A 36 -6.68 11.89 1.26
N ASP A 37 -5.77 10.94 1.09
CA ASP A 37 -5.08 10.70 -0.17
C ASP A 37 -5.96 9.84 -1.12
N SER A 38 -5.85 10.08 -2.43
CA SER A 38 -6.57 9.27 -3.43
C SER A 38 -5.85 7.94 -3.68
N LEU A 39 -6.62 6.86 -3.81
CA LEU A 39 -6.09 5.55 -4.24
C LEU A 39 -5.56 5.58 -5.68
N ASP A 40 -6.04 6.49 -6.52
CA ASP A 40 -5.59 6.62 -7.92
C ASP A 40 -4.07 6.80 -8.04
N LEU A 41 -3.45 7.43 -7.03
CA LEU A 41 -2.01 7.60 -6.92
C LEU A 41 -1.25 6.27 -6.99
N VAL A 42 -1.85 5.14 -6.55
CA VAL A 42 -1.25 3.81 -6.66
C VAL A 42 -1.03 3.42 -8.12
N THR A 43 -2.02 3.67 -8.98
CA THR A 43 -1.93 3.37 -10.41
C THR A 43 -1.12 4.42 -11.17
N GLU A 44 -1.24 5.70 -10.82
CA GLU A 44 -0.42 6.78 -11.41
C GLU A 44 1.07 6.52 -11.18
N GLN A 45 1.41 6.00 -10.00
CA GLN A 45 2.77 5.62 -9.64
C GLN A 45 3.12 4.19 -10.09
N SER A 46 2.25 3.52 -10.86
CA SER A 46 2.50 2.19 -11.42
C SER A 46 3.01 1.19 -10.36
N ALA A 47 2.34 1.12 -9.21
CA ALA A 47 2.71 0.18 -8.16
C ALA A 47 2.41 -1.26 -8.60
N ASP A 48 3.36 -2.17 -8.37
CA ASP A 48 3.21 -3.61 -8.68
C ASP A 48 2.45 -4.34 -7.56
N VAL A 49 2.70 -3.92 -6.31
CA VAL A 49 2.14 -4.53 -5.10
C VAL A 49 1.77 -3.46 -4.08
N ALA A 50 0.71 -3.69 -3.30
CA ALA A 50 0.26 -2.82 -2.24
C ALA A 50 0.23 -3.55 -0.89
N LEU A 51 0.80 -2.93 0.14
CA LEU A 51 0.64 -3.32 1.54
C LEU A 51 -0.58 -2.58 2.12
N VAL A 52 -1.50 -3.33 2.72
CA VAL A 52 -2.72 -2.77 3.32
C VAL A 52 -2.65 -2.88 4.85
N PHE A 53 -2.33 -1.75 5.50
CA PHE A 53 -2.27 -1.58 6.96
C PHE A 53 -3.18 -0.44 7.41
N THR A 54 -4.44 -0.51 7.01
CA THR A 54 -5.50 0.44 7.35
C THR A 54 -6.44 -0.16 8.40
N THR A 55 -7.66 0.35 8.51
CA THR A 55 -8.69 -0.10 9.44
C THR A 55 -9.71 -1.02 8.75
N PRO A 56 -10.35 -1.96 9.48
CA PRO A 56 -11.23 -2.97 8.87
C PRO A 56 -12.43 -2.39 8.10
N ASP A 57 -12.90 -1.20 8.49
CA ASP A 57 -14.00 -0.48 7.86
C ASP A 57 -13.71 -0.01 6.43
N VAL A 58 -12.44 0.08 6.02
CA VAL A 58 -12.04 0.53 4.68
C VAL A 58 -11.18 -0.47 3.90
N ALA A 59 -10.57 -1.44 4.59
CA ALA A 59 -9.59 -2.33 3.97
C ALA A 59 -10.18 -3.20 2.86
N LEU A 60 -11.41 -3.68 2.99
CA LEU A 60 -12.05 -4.50 1.96
C LEU A 60 -12.21 -3.72 0.65
N ASP A 61 -12.76 -2.51 0.71
CA ASP A 61 -12.99 -1.67 -0.46
C ASP A 61 -11.68 -1.28 -1.14
N GLN A 62 -10.65 -0.97 -0.34
CA GLN A 62 -9.30 -0.69 -0.84
C GLN A 62 -8.71 -1.90 -1.58
N VAL A 63 -8.83 -3.11 -1.01
CA VAL A 63 -8.32 -4.34 -1.60
C VAL A 63 -9.05 -4.66 -2.91
N LEU A 64 -10.37 -4.56 -2.94
CA LEU A 64 -11.16 -4.80 -4.15
C LEU A 64 -10.74 -3.82 -5.25
N TRP A 65 -10.60 -2.53 -4.92
CA TRP A 65 -10.17 -1.49 -5.85
C TRP A 65 -8.79 -1.79 -6.46
N LEU A 66 -7.84 -2.27 -5.64
CA LEU A 66 -6.48 -2.64 -6.05
C LEU A 66 -6.47 -3.86 -6.97
N VAL A 67 -7.20 -4.91 -6.59
CA VAL A 67 -7.28 -6.17 -7.34
C VAL A 67 -7.93 -5.96 -8.71
N GLU A 68 -9.00 -5.16 -8.79
CA GLU A 68 -9.64 -4.79 -10.06
C GLU A 68 -8.68 -4.11 -11.05
N ARG A 69 -7.63 -3.46 -10.53
CA ARG A 69 -6.59 -2.76 -11.31
C ARG A 69 -5.33 -3.58 -11.51
N GLY A 70 -5.34 -4.85 -11.10
CA GLY A 70 -4.22 -5.77 -11.27
C GLY A 70 -3.06 -5.54 -10.31
N VAL A 71 -3.23 -4.75 -9.24
CA VAL A 71 -2.21 -4.54 -8.22
C VAL A 71 -2.25 -5.72 -7.24
N HIS A 72 -1.10 -6.38 -7.03
CA HIS A 72 -1.01 -7.46 -6.04
C HIS A 72 -1.19 -6.91 -4.63
N VAL A 73 -1.78 -7.67 -3.72
CA VAL A 73 -2.08 -7.17 -2.36
C VAL A 73 -1.50 -8.07 -1.27
N VAL A 74 -0.89 -7.46 -0.25
CA VAL A 74 -0.50 -8.10 1.00
C VAL A 74 -1.24 -7.39 2.13
N ILE A 75 -2.14 -8.11 2.79
CA ILE A 75 -3.09 -7.53 3.73
C ILE A 75 -2.64 -7.87 5.14
N GLY A 76 -2.32 -6.84 5.92
CA GLY A 76 -2.02 -6.95 7.35
C GLY A 76 -3.12 -6.38 8.24
N THR A 77 -4.09 -5.66 7.68
CA THR A 77 -5.30 -5.26 8.40
C THR A 77 -6.07 -6.47 8.87
N SER A 78 -6.40 -6.50 10.16
CA SER A 78 -7.26 -7.50 10.79
C SER A 78 -8.70 -6.99 10.92
N GLY A 79 -9.61 -7.89 11.32
CA GLY A 79 -11.06 -7.63 11.35
C GLY A 79 -11.71 -7.94 10.02
#